data_AF-A0A660URB7-F1
#
_entry.id   AF-A0A660URB7-F1
#
_cell.length_a   1.000
_cell.length_b   1.000
_cell.length_c   1.000
_cell.angle_alpha   90.00
_cell.angle_beta   90.00
_cell.angle_gamma   90.00
#
_symmetry.space_group_name_H-M   'P 1'
#
loop_
_entity.id
_entity.type
_entity.pdbx_description
1 polymer ?
#
loop_
_entity_poly.entity_id
_entity_poly.type
_entity_poly.pdbx_seq_one_letter_code
_entity_poly.pdbx_strand_id
1 'polypeptide(L)'
;MTILLLGRSDKEVSMPANSQKNVAGRTRRYCTISIAAVLYIALGVYLYEPYFKYFSPQRCLVVAGSICGALGCFVLSRRWISAFGALLFAGAIYGFSPFALGFAAYHPSAVLPLAILPWLFWPAAFWSVKKNKTFLTAVISAALSLLPFVIIPLFFWLCAQPPLGPLFPLPLHIKLHFADVLGLIAPQATKPHEFAFGFYHVPLIVGLMGLFMYLTVHRIKVMILIAAGLVLAFAGPVLQTPPIVWALVPMLSFSVLIGLGTQGLALAGPADRKWILFCLAAAAALAILTILAAVKLPDAFGISAKMYGLACVLTGSIFFIAKAGCRWRLLRWVLLCAGLGIDILLGARFIVDKIF
;
A
#
# COMPACT_ATOMS: atom_id res chain seq x y z
N MET A 1 51.86 -29.57 52.00
CA MET A 1 50.44 -29.63 52.40
C MET A 1 49.75 -28.42 51.78
N THR A 2 49.60 -28.36 50.45
CA THR A 2 48.61 -29.07 49.61
C THR A 2 47.17 -28.68 49.95
N ILE A 3 46.52 -27.97 49.01
CA ILE A 3 45.10 -27.98 48.55
C ILE A 3 44.84 -26.59 47.91
N LEU A 4 44.89 -26.43 46.58
CA LEU A 4 43.88 -26.70 45.54
C LEU A 4 42.67 -25.74 45.51
N LEU A 5 42.58 -25.04 44.36
CA LEU A 5 41.38 -24.68 43.58
C LEU A 5 40.41 -23.59 44.10
N LEU A 6 40.42 -22.44 43.42
CA LEU A 6 39.39 -22.11 42.41
C LEU A 6 39.75 -20.79 41.71
N GLY A 7 40.34 -20.91 40.52
CA GLY A 7 40.53 -19.80 39.59
C GLY A 7 39.20 -19.43 38.95
N ARG A 8 38.72 -18.22 39.22
CA ARG A 8 37.66 -17.56 38.44
C ARG A 8 38.33 -16.59 37.47
N SER A 9 38.68 -17.11 36.29
CA SER A 9 39.08 -16.29 35.15
C SER A 9 37.81 -15.77 34.49
N ASP A 10 37.32 -14.63 34.95
CA ASP A 10 36.30 -13.87 34.24
C ASP A 10 36.96 -13.23 33.00
N LYS A 11 37.18 -14.03 31.95
CA LYS A 11 37.38 -13.51 30.60
C LYS A 11 36.05 -12.90 30.18
N GLU A 12 35.86 -11.61 30.43
CA GLU A 12 34.88 -10.82 29.68
C GLU A 12 35.25 -10.92 28.20
N VAL A 13 34.58 -11.83 27.50
CA VAL A 13 34.62 -11.93 26.06
C VAL A 13 33.94 -10.68 25.53
N SER A 14 34.72 -9.61 25.35
CA SER A 14 34.27 -8.36 24.75
C SER A 14 33.76 -8.69 23.34
N MET A 15 32.43 -8.75 23.17
CA MET A 15 31.86 -8.91 21.84
C MET A 15 32.36 -7.76 20.97
N PRO A 16 32.85 -8.04 19.75
CA PRO A 16 33.31 -6.98 18.85
C PRO A 16 32.17 -5.99 18.63
N ALA A 17 32.45 -4.69 18.71
CA ALA A 17 31.47 -3.60 18.61
C ALA A 17 30.54 -3.69 17.38
N ASN A 18 30.95 -4.42 16.34
CA ASN A 18 30.17 -4.68 15.15
C ASN A 18 28.97 -5.65 15.38
N SER A 19 29.09 -6.56 16.36
CA SER A 19 28.01 -7.47 16.76
C SER A 19 26.85 -6.73 17.42
N GLN A 20 27.15 -5.78 18.32
CA GLN A 20 26.14 -5.02 19.06
C GLN A 20 25.27 -4.13 18.15
N LYS A 21 25.87 -3.46 17.16
CA LYS A 21 25.12 -2.65 16.16
C LYS A 21 24.12 -3.50 15.37
N ASN A 22 24.47 -4.75 15.05
CA ASN A 22 23.60 -5.66 14.32
C ASN A 22 22.44 -6.21 15.15
N VAL A 23 22.61 -6.35 16.47
CA VAL A 23 21.53 -6.78 17.38
C VAL A 23 20.51 -5.66 17.55
N ALA A 24 20.94 -4.44 17.90
CA ALA A 24 20.04 -3.30 18.09
C ALA A 24 19.21 -2.98 16.81
N GLY A 25 19.85 -3.08 15.64
CA GLY A 25 19.19 -2.90 14.36
C GLY A 25 18.10 -3.95 14.09
N ARG A 26 18.31 -5.22 14.47
CA ARG A 26 17.31 -6.29 14.31
C ARG A 26 16.12 -6.08 15.24
N THR A 27 16.35 -5.82 16.52
CA THR A 27 15.28 -5.61 17.51
C THR A 27 14.35 -4.48 17.08
N ARG A 28 14.91 -3.34 16.66
CA ARG A 28 14.12 -2.20 16.15
C ARG A 28 13.24 -2.59 14.95
N ARG A 29 13.72 -3.46 14.05
CA ARG A 29 12.95 -3.91 12.89
C ARG A 29 11.74 -4.74 13.31
N TYR A 30 11.90 -5.67 14.24
CA TYR A 30 10.79 -6.50 14.72
C TYR A 30 9.75 -5.65 15.45
N CYS A 31 10.17 -4.75 16.36
CA CYS A 31 9.24 -3.85 17.04
C CYS A 31 8.40 -3.02 16.06
N THR A 32 9.01 -2.46 15.01
CA THR A 32 8.26 -1.68 14.00
C THR A 32 7.24 -2.52 13.23
N ILE A 33 7.54 -3.80 12.96
CA ILE A 33 6.62 -4.70 12.26
C ILE A 33 5.47 -5.08 13.18
N SER A 34 5.75 -5.40 14.45
CA SER A 34 4.73 -5.72 15.45
C SER A 34 3.77 -4.55 15.68
N ILE A 35 4.28 -3.32 15.81
CA ILE A 35 3.44 -2.13 15.96
C ILE A 35 2.57 -1.93 14.72
N ALA A 36 3.12 -2.06 13.51
CA ALA A 36 2.34 -1.93 12.28
C ALA A 36 1.24 -3.02 12.21
N ALA A 37 1.54 -4.26 12.58
CA ALA A 37 0.57 -5.34 12.61
C ALA A 37 -0.58 -5.05 13.59
N VAL A 38 -0.28 -4.58 14.81
CA VAL A 38 -1.30 -4.18 15.79
C VAL A 38 -2.18 -3.05 15.24
N LEU A 39 -1.59 -2.04 14.59
CA LEU A 39 -2.34 -0.94 14.00
C LEU A 39 -3.24 -1.39 12.84
N TYR A 40 -2.78 -2.31 11.98
CA TYR A 40 -3.62 -2.87 10.92
C TYR A 40 -4.73 -3.77 11.44
N ILE A 41 -4.48 -4.55 12.51
CA ILE A 41 -5.50 -5.32 13.20
C ILE A 41 -6.55 -4.37 13.79
N ALA A 42 -6.12 -3.32 14.50
CA ALA A 42 -7.03 -2.34 15.08
C ALA A 42 -7.87 -1.64 14.00
N LEU A 43 -7.27 -1.27 12.86
CA LEU A 43 -7.98 -0.71 11.71
C LEU A 43 -9.00 -1.71 11.13
N GLY A 44 -8.60 -2.97 10.93
CA GLY A 44 -9.49 -4.03 10.45
C GLY A 44 -10.67 -4.26 11.40
N VAL A 45 -10.42 -4.35 12.71
CA VAL A 45 -11.47 -4.48 13.73
C VAL A 45 -12.39 -3.25 13.68
N TYR A 46 -11.86 -2.03 13.70
CA TYR A 46 -12.67 -0.81 13.61
C TYR A 46 -13.59 -0.79 12.38
N LEU A 47 -13.10 -1.24 11.22
CA LEU A 47 -13.90 -1.23 9.99
C LEU A 47 -15.01 -2.30 10.01
N TYR A 48 -14.70 -3.51 10.48
CA TYR A 48 -15.60 -4.66 10.34
C TYR A 48 -16.38 -5.05 11.61
N GLU A 49 -16.07 -4.45 12.77
CA GLU A 49 -16.68 -4.80 14.06
C GLU A 49 -18.23 -4.77 14.04
N PRO A 50 -18.89 -3.76 13.43
CA PRO A 50 -20.34 -3.73 13.37
C PRO A 50 -20.98 -4.88 12.59
N TYR A 51 -20.19 -5.56 11.73
CA TYR A 51 -20.64 -6.63 10.86
C TYR A 51 -20.26 -8.03 11.35
N PHE A 52 -19.41 -8.16 12.37
CA PHE A 52 -18.93 -9.45 12.84
C PHE A 52 -20.03 -10.41 13.31
N LYS A 53 -21.15 -9.88 13.80
CA LYS A 53 -22.32 -10.69 14.19
C LYS A 53 -22.90 -11.49 13.02
N TYR A 54 -22.69 -11.04 11.79
CA TYR A 54 -23.20 -11.67 10.56
C TYR A 54 -22.11 -12.42 9.78
N PHE A 55 -20.87 -12.45 10.29
CA PHE A 55 -19.76 -13.06 9.58
C PHE A 55 -19.71 -14.57 9.83
N SER A 56 -19.73 -15.33 8.74
CA SER A 56 -19.26 -16.73 8.80
C SER A 56 -17.75 -16.75 9.03
N PRO A 57 -17.17 -17.86 9.56
CA PRO A 57 -15.72 -17.98 9.75
C PRO A 57 -14.92 -17.72 8.47
N GLN A 58 -15.51 -18.02 7.30
CA GLN A 58 -14.91 -17.75 6.00
C GLN A 58 -14.83 -16.25 5.70
N ARG A 59 -15.83 -15.45 6.09
CA ARG A 59 -15.80 -13.98 5.90
C ARG A 59 -14.69 -13.29 6.70
N CYS A 60 -14.24 -13.89 7.81
CA CYS A 60 -13.05 -13.41 8.51
C CYS A 60 -11.77 -13.46 7.65
N LEU A 61 -11.73 -14.28 6.59
CA LEU A 61 -10.62 -14.30 5.63
C LEU A 61 -10.46 -12.95 4.92
N VAL A 62 -11.54 -12.21 4.69
CA VAL A 62 -11.48 -10.87 4.06
C VAL A 62 -10.66 -9.92 4.92
N VAL A 63 -10.97 -9.87 6.22
CA VAL A 63 -10.28 -9.01 7.20
C VAL A 63 -8.82 -9.44 7.35
N ALA A 64 -8.59 -10.74 7.53
CA ALA A 64 -7.23 -11.30 7.64
C ALA A 64 -6.41 -11.04 6.36
N GLY A 65 -7.02 -11.18 5.19
CA GLY A 65 -6.40 -10.96 3.88
C GLY A 65 -5.96 -9.52 3.69
N SER A 66 -6.83 -8.55 4.02
CA SER A 66 -6.48 -7.11 4.02
C SER A 66 -5.33 -6.80 4.97
N ILE A 67 -5.34 -7.33 6.20
CA ILE A 67 -4.27 -7.15 7.19
C ILE A 67 -2.95 -7.75 6.67
N CYS A 68 -2.98 -8.97 6.15
CA CYS A 68 -1.80 -9.64 5.59
C CYS A 68 -1.23 -8.91 4.37
N GLY A 69 -2.09 -8.41 3.48
CA GLY A 69 -1.70 -7.58 2.35
C GLY A 69 -1.05 -6.27 2.82
N ALA A 70 -1.68 -5.56 3.76
CA ALA A 70 -1.13 -4.34 4.33
C ALA A 70 0.24 -4.56 5.00
N LEU A 71 0.38 -5.63 5.77
CA LEU A 71 1.63 -5.99 6.43
C LEU A 71 2.72 -6.37 5.43
N GLY A 72 2.36 -7.13 4.39
CA GLY A 72 3.28 -7.48 3.31
C GLY A 72 3.78 -6.24 2.57
N CYS A 73 2.88 -5.31 2.22
CA CYS A 73 3.24 -4.04 1.59
C CYS A 73 4.11 -3.16 2.50
N PHE A 74 3.82 -3.10 3.81
CA PHE A 74 4.68 -2.42 4.79
C PHE A 74 6.10 -2.98 4.77
N VAL A 75 6.25 -4.31 4.83
CA VAL A 75 7.57 -4.97 4.85
C VAL A 75 8.30 -4.75 3.53
N LEU A 76 7.61 -4.92 2.39
CA LEU A 76 8.15 -4.70 1.05
C LEU A 76 8.66 -3.25 0.88
N SER A 77 7.87 -2.28 1.33
CA SER A 77 8.15 -0.84 1.23
C SER A 77 9.43 -0.41 1.96
N ARG A 78 9.89 -1.17 2.97
CA ARG A 78 11.15 -0.90 3.70
C ARG A 78 12.38 -0.87 2.81
N ARG A 79 12.29 -1.44 1.60
CA ARG A 79 13.37 -1.38 0.62
C ARG A 79 13.65 0.05 0.14
N TRP A 80 12.64 0.93 0.16
CA TRP A 80 12.71 2.27 -0.42
C TRP A 80 12.34 3.39 0.55
N ILE A 81 11.56 3.09 1.60
CA ILE A 81 11.07 4.06 2.58
C ILE A 81 11.71 3.76 3.93
N SER A 82 12.20 4.80 4.60
CA SER A 82 12.85 4.69 5.92
C SER A 82 11.97 5.15 7.07
N ALA A 83 11.03 6.07 6.80
CA ALA A 83 10.15 6.62 7.83
C ALA A 83 8.99 5.67 8.17
N PHE A 84 8.76 5.43 9.47
CA PHE A 84 7.71 4.52 9.94
C PHE A 84 6.31 4.93 9.49
N GLY A 85 5.94 6.22 9.62
CA GLY A 85 4.61 6.70 9.21
C GLY A 85 4.35 6.48 7.72
N ALA A 86 5.32 6.79 6.87
CA ALA A 86 5.22 6.54 5.44
C ALA A 86 5.08 5.04 5.10
N LEU A 87 5.81 4.16 5.81
CA LEU A 87 5.67 2.71 5.67
C LEU A 87 4.28 2.24 6.10
N LEU A 88 3.77 2.77 7.22
CA LEU A 88 2.46 2.45 7.77
C LEU A 88 1.35 2.80 6.76
N PHE A 89 1.41 4.00 6.16
CA PHE A 89 0.41 4.39 5.17
C PHE A 89 0.55 3.62 3.85
N ALA A 90 1.76 3.29 3.40
CA ALA A 90 1.94 2.42 2.24
C ALA A 90 1.29 1.04 2.44
N GLY A 91 1.36 0.47 3.65
CA GLY A 91 0.66 -0.77 3.95
C GLY A 91 -0.86 -0.57 4.05
N ALA A 92 -1.31 0.43 4.83
CA ALA A 92 -2.73 0.71 5.02
C ALA A 92 -3.47 0.96 3.70
N ILE A 93 -2.88 1.77 2.82
CA ILE A 93 -3.47 2.08 1.51
C ILE A 93 -3.55 0.82 0.65
N TYR A 94 -2.57 -0.08 0.71
CA TYR A 94 -2.63 -1.30 -0.09
C TYR A 94 -3.74 -2.24 0.39
N GLY A 95 -3.75 -2.58 1.67
CA GLY A 95 -4.70 -3.57 2.21
C GLY A 95 -6.12 -3.06 2.44
N PHE A 96 -6.28 -1.74 2.59
CA PHE A 96 -7.56 -1.09 2.89
C PHE A 96 -7.89 0.03 1.89
N SER A 97 -7.38 0.00 0.65
CA SER A 97 -7.85 0.93 -0.41
C SER A 97 -9.29 0.62 -0.83
N PRO A 98 -9.98 1.57 -1.50
CA PRO A 98 -11.26 1.29 -2.15
C PRO A 98 -11.22 0.04 -3.03
N PHE A 99 -10.16 -0.12 -3.82
CA PHE A 99 -9.94 -1.30 -4.65
C PHE A 99 -9.82 -2.61 -3.83
N ALA A 100 -9.01 -2.59 -2.77
CA ALA A 100 -8.80 -3.77 -1.91
C ALA A 100 -10.07 -4.16 -1.15
N LEU A 101 -10.82 -3.17 -0.64
CA LEU A 101 -12.09 -3.41 0.03
C LEU A 101 -13.16 -3.94 -0.93
N GLY A 102 -13.08 -3.63 -2.23
CA GLY A 102 -13.97 -4.18 -3.26
C GLY A 102 -13.97 -5.72 -3.32
N PHE A 103 -12.87 -6.39 -2.92
CA PHE A 103 -12.83 -7.85 -2.84
C PHE A 103 -13.79 -8.43 -1.78
N ALA A 104 -14.17 -7.64 -0.77
CA ALA A 104 -15.13 -8.05 0.27
C ALA A 104 -16.55 -8.30 -0.28
N ALA A 105 -16.86 -7.73 -1.45
CA ALA A 105 -18.14 -7.87 -2.14
C ALA A 105 -18.29 -9.23 -2.86
N TYR A 106 -17.23 -10.07 -2.86
CA TYR A 106 -17.15 -11.33 -3.59
C TYR A 106 -16.87 -12.51 -2.63
N HIS A 107 -16.55 -13.68 -3.18
CA HIS A 107 -16.22 -14.85 -2.37
C HIS A 107 -15.02 -14.55 -1.46
N PRO A 108 -15.01 -14.97 -0.17
CA PRO A 108 -13.95 -14.58 0.76
C PRO A 108 -12.52 -14.96 0.33
N SER A 109 -12.34 -16.02 -0.46
CA SER A 109 -11.03 -16.40 -1.01
C SER A 109 -10.51 -15.45 -2.10
N ALA A 110 -11.34 -14.55 -2.63
CA ALA A 110 -10.94 -13.54 -3.62
C ALA A 110 -9.86 -12.59 -3.08
N VAL A 111 -9.78 -12.44 -1.75
CA VAL A 111 -8.78 -11.60 -1.07
C VAL A 111 -7.38 -12.24 -1.04
N LEU A 112 -7.24 -13.54 -1.34
CA LEU A 112 -5.96 -14.24 -1.20
C LEU A 112 -4.86 -13.68 -2.14
N PRO A 113 -5.14 -13.38 -3.43
CA PRO A 113 -4.21 -12.65 -4.29
C PRO A 113 -3.74 -11.31 -3.69
N LEU A 114 -4.64 -10.52 -3.11
CA LEU A 114 -4.30 -9.27 -2.41
C LEU A 114 -3.37 -9.55 -1.22
N ALA A 115 -3.70 -10.55 -0.41
CA ALA A 115 -2.93 -10.89 0.78
C ALA A 115 -1.50 -11.35 0.43
N ILE A 116 -1.35 -12.16 -0.62
CA ILE A 116 -0.09 -12.83 -0.95
C ILE A 116 0.84 -11.99 -1.83
N LEU A 117 0.31 -11.12 -2.71
CA LEU A 117 1.10 -10.44 -3.73
C LEU A 117 2.34 -9.70 -3.21
N PRO A 118 2.29 -8.91 -2.12
CA PRO A 118 3.49 -8.22 -1.63
C PRO A 118 4.59 -9.18 -1.18
N TRP A 119 4.20 -10.35 -0.65
CA TRP A 119 5.13 -11.39 -0.20
C TRP A 119 5.78 -12.11 -1.38
N LEU A 120 5.09 -12.22 -2.52
CA LEU A 120 5.65 -12.79 -3.74
C LEU A 120 6.74 -11.88 -4.36
N PHE A 121 6.60 -10.55 -4.22
CA PHE A 121 7.63 -9.60 -4.63
C PHE A 121 8.78 -9.44 -3.63
N TRP A 122 8.59 -9.86 -2.38
CA TRP A 122 9.57 -9.69 -1.30
C TRP A 122 10.94 -10.32 -1.61
N PRO A 123 11.05 -11.58 -2.10
CA PRO A 123 12.34 -12.16 -2.47
C PRO A 123 13.10 -11.31 -3.49
N ALA A 124 12.44 -10.86 -4.56
CA ALA A 124 13.06 -10.05 -5.60
C ALA A 124 13.59 -8.71 -5.06
N ALA A 125 12.82 -8.05 -4.18
CA ALA A 125 13.17 -6.74 -3.64
C ALA A 125 14.42 -6.78 -2.72
N PHE A 126 14.60 -7.86 -1.96
CA PHE A 126 15.67 -7.98 -0.97
C PHE A 126 16.87 -8.84 -1.41
N TRP A 127 16.75 -9.64 -2.47
CA TRP A 127 17.85 -10.47 -2.98
C TRP A 127 19.08 -9.67 -3.41
N SER A 128 18.86 -8.51 -4.05
CA SER A 128 19.93 -7.68 -4.63
C SER A 128 20.79 -6.90 -3.62
N VAL A 129 20.42 -6.89 -2.34
CA VAL A 129 21.05 -6.00 -1.34
C VAL A 129 22.40 -6.52 -0.85
N LYS A 130 22.69 -7.82 -0.99
CA LYS A 130 23.83 -8.46 -0.30
C LYS A 130 24.91 -9.07 -1.19
N LYS A 131 24.73 -9.14 -2.52
CA LYS A 131 25.66 -9.85 -3.41
C LYS A 131 26.29 -8.89 -4.42
N ASN A 132 27.54 -9.17 -4.80
CA ASN A 132 28.18 -8.53 -5.95
C ASN A 132 27.24 -8.55 -7.14
N LYS A 133 27.11 -7.41 -7.84
CA LYS A 133 26.19 -7.21 -8.96
C LYS A 133 26.65 -8.02 -10.18
N THR A 134 26.49 -9.34 -10.13
CA THR A 134 26.76 -10.22 -11.26
C THR A 134 25.52 -10.33 -12.15
N PHE A 135 25.71 -10.61 -13.44
CA PHE A 135 24.62 -10.89 -14.37
C PHE A 135 23.64 -11.94 -13.82
N LEU A 136 24.17 -13.00 -13.21
CA LEU A 136 23.37 -14.05 -12.57
C LEU A 136 22.43 -13.50 -11.48
N THR A 137 22.89 -12.56 -10.65
CA THR A 137 22.01 -11.94 -9.63
C THR A 137 20.86 -11.13 -10.24
N ALA A 138 21.09 -10.50 -11.40
CA ALA A 138 20.04 -9.79 -12.13
C ALA A 138 19.03 -10.76 -12.74
N VAL A 139 19.47 -11.86 -13.34
CA VAL A 139 18.59 -12.92 -13.89
C VAL A 139 17.75 -13.54 -12.78
N ILE A 140 18.34 -13.91 -11.64
CA ILE A 140 17.60 -14.45 -10.50
C ILE A 140 16.59 -13.42 -9.97
N SER A 141 16.99 -12.16 -9.83
CA SER A 141 16.06 -11.10 -9.38
C SER A 141 14.91 -10.90 -10.37
N ALA A 142 15.16 -11.01 -11.67
CA ALA A 142 14.12 -10.93 -12.70
C ALA A 142 13.17 -12.13 -12.61
N ALA A 143 13.70 -13.35 -12.49
CA ALA A 143 12.91 -14.57 -12.30
C ALA A 143 12.04 -14.49 -11.03
N LEU A 144 12.61 -14.05 -9.91
CA LEU A 144 11.86 -13.84 -8.66
C LEU A 144 10.78 -12.75 -8.80
N SER A 145 10.99 -11.73 -9.64
CA SER A 145 9.99 -10.69 -9.89
C SER A 145 8.81 -11.18 -10.75
N LEU A 146 8.98 -12.29 -11.47
CA LEU A 146 7.92 -12.94 -12.25
C LEU A 146 7.08 -13.91 -11.40
N LEU A 147 7.49 -14.20 -10.16
CA LEU A 147 6.80 -15.14 -9.26
C LEU A 147 5.30 -14.82 -9.08
N PRO A 148 4.86 -13.55 -8.90
CA PRO A 148 3.44 -13.20 -8.91
C PRO A 148 2.66 -13.65 -10.15
N PHE A 149 3.28 -13.55 -11.32
CA PHE A 149 2.68 -13.89 -12.60
C PHE A 149 2.55 -15.40 -12.84
N VAL A 150 3.18 -16.21 -11.99
CA VAL A 150 3.06 -17.68 -11.99
C VAL A 150 2.09 -18.13 -10.91
N ILE A 151 2.26 -17.65 -9.68
CA ILE A 151 1.49 -18.13 -8.53
C ILE A 151 0.03 -17.68 -8.58
N ILE A 152 -0.27 -16.46 -9.03
CA ILE A 152 -1.66 -15.99 -9.11
C ILE A 152 -2.46 -16.80 -10.13
N PRO A 153 -1.99 -17.01 -11.37
CA PRO A 153 -2.69 -17.91 -12.30
C PRO A 153 -2.80 -19.34 -11.81
N LEU A 154 -1.76 -19.88 -11.18
CA LEU A 154 -1.82 -21.21 -10.60
C LEU A 154 -2.92 -21.32 -9.55
N PHE A 155 -3.10 -20.30 -8.70
CA PHE A 155 -4.18 -20.25 -7.72
C PHE A 155 -5.56 -20.30 -8.39
N PHE A 156 -5.83 -19.45 -9.38
CA PHE A 156 -7.12 -19.47 -10.09
C PHE A 156 -7.34 -20.76 -10.89
N TRP A 157 -6.28 -21.30 -11.49
CA TRP A 157 -6.33 -22.57 -12.19
C TRP A 157 -6.68 -23.74 -11.26
N LEU A 158 -6.07 -23.80 -10.07
CA LEU A 158 -6.38 -24.79 -9.04
C LEU A 158 -7.82 -24.67 -8.56
N CYS A 159 -8.30 -23.45 -8.30
CA CYS A 159 -9.68 -23.19 -7.92
C CYS A 159 -10.71 -23.57 -9.00
N ALA A 160 -10.31 -23.63 -10.27
CA ALA A 160 -11.16 -24.09 -11.36
C ALA A 160 -11.17 -25.62 -11.53
N GLN A 161 -10.29 -26.37 -10.85
CA GLN A 161 -10.21 -27.82 -11.00
C GLN A 161 -11.34 -28.55 -10.25
N PRO A 162 -11.90 -29.65 -10.81
CA PRO A 162 -12.94 -30.46 -10.17
C PRO A 162 -12.69 -30.89 -8.71
N PRO A 163 -11.48 -31.32 -8.28
CA PRO A 163 -11.25 -31.80 -6.91
C PRO A 163 -11.47 -30.76 -5.82
N LEU A 164 -11.35 -29.46 -6.12
CA LEU A 164 -11.64 -28.37 -5.18
C LEU A 164 -13.07 -27.82 -5.35
N GLY A 165 -13.82 -28.38 -6.30
CA GLY A 165 -15.04 -27.79 -6.85
C GLY A 165 -14.71 -26.56 -7.71
N PRO A 166 -15.57 -26.19 -8.67
CA PRO A 166 -15.44 -24.94 -9.42
C PRO A 166 -15.72 -23.75 -8.48
N LEU A 167 -14.75 -23.43 -7.63
CA LEU A 167 -14.78 -22.28 -6.77
C LEU A 167 -14.23 -21.13 -7.59
N PHE A 168 -15.10 -20.28 -8.14
CA PHE A 168 -14.66 -19.07 -8.83
C PHE A 168 -14.66 -17.93 -7.82
N PRO A 169 -13.50 -17.56 -7.21
CA PRO A 169 -13.50 -16.52 -6.18
C PRO A 169 -14.01 -15.19 -6.73
N LEU A 170 -13.79 -14.97 -8.02
CA LEU A 170 -14.17 -13.80 -8.77
C LEU A 170 -14.71 -14.21 -10.15
N PRO A 171 -15.79 -13.57 -10.64
CA PRO A 171 -16.24 -13.75 -12.01
C PRO A 171 -15.16 -13.40 -13.04
N LEU A 172 -14.96 -14.29 -14.03
CA LEU A 172 -13.90 -14.15 -15.04
C LEU A 172 -14.06 -12.89 -15.92
N HIS A 173 -15.29 -12.42 -16.12
CA HIS A 173 -15.57 -11.30 -17.02
C HIS A 173 -15.37 -9.92 -16.38
N ILE A 174 -15.04 -9.84 -15.09
CA ILE A 174 -14.78 -8.57 -14.42
C ILE A 174 -13.42 -8.05 -14.86
N LYS A 175 -13.45 -6.92 -15.56
CA LYS A 175 -12.28 -6.19 -16.05
C LYS A 175 -12.38 -4.73 -15.67
N LEU A 176 -11.24 -4.05 -15.65
CA LEU A 176 -11.25 -2.59 -15.54
C LEU A 176 -11.77 -1.98 -16.84
N HIS A 177 -12.72 -1.08 -16.70
CA HIS A 177 -13.13 -0.16 -17.74
C HIS A 177 -12.39 1.17 -17.58
N PHE A 178 -12.23 1.92 -18.67
CA PHE A 178 -11.68 3.28 -18.59
C PHE A 178 -12.53 4.19 -17.70
N ALA A 179 -13.84 3.93 -17.61
CA ALA A 179 -14.72 4.63 -16.68
C ALA A 179 -14.34 4.38 -15.21
N ASP A 180 -13.79 3.21 -14.87
CA ASP A 180 -13.39 2.87 -13.49
C ASP A 180 -12.17 3.67 -13.02
N VAL A 181 -11.43 4.27 -13.95
CA VAL A 181 -10.36 5.24 -13.67
C VAL A 181 -10.93 6.52 -13.05
N LEU A 182 -12.21 6.85 -13.30
CA LEU A 182 -12.90 7.94 -12.59
C LEU A 182 -13.04 7.62 -11.09
N GLY A 183 -12.94 6.35 -10.69
CA GLY A 183 -12.81 5.93 -9.30
C GLY A 183 -11.56 6.48 -8.60
N LEU A 184 -10.54 6.94 -9.34
CA LEU A 184 -9.44 7.72 -8.76
C LEU A 184 -9.89 9.09 -8.25
N ILE A 185 -10.90 9.69 -8.90
CA ILE A 185 -11.42 11.03 -8.55
C ILE A 185 -12.47 10.90 -7.45
N ALA A 186 -13.37 9.93 -7.56
CA ALA A 186 -14.48 9.79 -6.62
C ALA A 186 -14.72 8.31 -6.28
N PRO A 187 -13.86 7.68 -5.45
CA PRO A 187 -14.03 6.28 -5.07
C PRO A 187 -15.35 6.02 -4.33
N GLN A 188 -15.95 7.04 -3.70
CA GLN A 188 -17.25 6.94 -3.03
C GLN A 188 -18.44 6.88 -4.00
N ALA A 189 -18.27 7.32 -5.25
CA ALA A 189 -19.32 7.29 -6.26
C ALA A 189 -19.48 5.90 -6.89
N THR A 190 -18.54 4.99 -6.64
CA THR A 190 -18.58 3.61 -7.14
C THR A 190 -19.71 2.84 -6.49
N LYS A 191 -20.42 2.05 -7.30
CA LYS A 191 -21.52 1.22 -6.81
C LYS A 191 -20.99 0.06 -5.97
N PRO A 192 -21.79 -0.43 -5.00
CA PRO A 192 -21.51 -1.70 -4.36
C PRO A 192 -21.29 -2.79 -5.43
N HIS A 193 -20.31 -3.66 -5.22
CA HIS A 193 -19.90 -4.73 -6.14
C HIS A 193 -19.17 -4.30 -7.43
N GLU A 194 -19.04 -3.02 -7.75
CA GLU A 194 -18.15 -2.58 -8.84
C GLU A 194 -16.74 -2.30 -8.29
N PHE A 195 -15.71 -2.71 -9.04
CA PHE A 195 -14.34 -2.38 -8.66
C PHE A 195 -13.99 -0.98 -9.14
N ALA A 196 -13.61 -0.10 -8.21
CA ALA A 196 -12.93 1.14 -8.56
C ALA A 196 -11.42 0.94 -8.54
N PHE A 197 -10.77 1.28 -9.64
CA PHE A 197 -9.33 1.54 -9.62
C PHE A 197 -9.12 2.86 -8.88
N GLY A 198 -9.00 2.79 -7.56
CA GLY A 198 -9.14 3.95 -6.68
C GLY A 198 -8.22 3.91 -5.47
N PHE A 199 -7.66 5.08 -5.16
CA PHE A 199 -7.07 5.41 -3.87
C PHE A 199 -7.93 6.46 -3.18
N TYR A 200 -7.69 6.70 -1.89
CA TYR A 200 -8.28 7.86 -1.23
C TYR A 200 -7.68 9.18 -1.74
N HIS A 201 -8.37 10.27 -1.46
CA HIS A 201 -8.16 11.60 -2.03
C HIS A 201 -6.79 12.18 -1.66
N VAL A 202 -6.45 12.19 -0.37
CA VAL A 202 -5.17 12.66 0.16
C VAL A 202 -4.03 11.73 -0.30
N PRO A 203 -4.12 10.39 -0.15
CA PRO A 203 -3.14 9.47 -0.75
C PRO A 203 -2.86 9.71 -2.22
N LEU A 204 -3.87 10.00 -3.05
CA LEU A 204 -3.66 10.26 -4.48
C LEU A 204 -2.72 11.45 -4.72
N ILE A 205 -2.95 12.57 -4.03
CA ILE A 205 -2.11 13.77 -4.13
C ILE A 205 -0.69 13.50 -3.60
N VAL A 206 -0.58 12.75 -2.51
CA VAL A 206 0.72 12.36 -1.95
C VAL A 206 1.45 11.40 -2.90
N GLY A 207 0.73 10.49 -3.56
CA GLY A 207 1.24 9.58 -4.58
C GLY A 207 1.85 10.28 -5.77
N LEU A 208 1.32 11.45 -6.15
CA LEU A 208 1.87 12.29 -7.22
C LEU A 208 3.28 12.80 -6.87
N MET A 209 3.51 13.24 -5.62
CA MET A 209 4.86 13.57 -5.14
C MET A 209 5.76 12.34 -5.19
N GLY A 210 5.24 11.18 -4.77
CA GLY A 210 5.95 9.91 -4.85
C GLY A 210 6.38 9.54 -6.26
N LEU A 211 5.50 9.75 -7.24
CA LEU A 211 5.77 9.54 -8.65
C LEU A 211 6.90 10.46 -9.15
N PHE A 212 6.86 11.75 -8.82
CA PHE A 212 7.95 12.67 -9.20
C PHE A 212 9.29 12.22 -8.65
N MET A 213 9.36 11.92 -7.36
CA MET A 213 10.58 11.40 -6.74
C MET A 213 11.05 10.12 -7.42
N TYR A 214 10.12 9.23 -7.76
CA TYR A 214 10.44 7.96 -8.38
C TYR A 214 11.02 8.13 -9.80
N LEU A 215 10.41 9.01 -10.60
CA LEU A 215 10.88 9.36 -11.95
C LEU A 215 12.24 10.04 -11.91
N THR A 216 12.48 10.94 -10.95
CA THR A 216 13.80 11.59 -10.79
C THR A 216 14.93 10.58 -10.53
N VAL A 217 14.63 9.45 -9.87
CA VAL A 217 15.63 8.40 -9.59
C VAL A 217 15.76 7.37 -10.73
N HIS A 218 15.08 7.57 -11.88
CA HIS A 218 15.23 6.78 -13.11
C HIS A 218 15.07 5.26 -12.93
N ARG A 219 14.17 4.82 -12.04
CA ARG A 219 13.95 3.40 -11.75
C ARG A 219 12.98 2.73 -12.72
N ILE A 220 13.33 2.75 -14.01
CA ILE A 220 12.48 2.33 -15.14
C ILE A 220 12.07 0.84 -15.04
N LYS A 221 12.92 -0.03 -14.49
CA LYS A 221 12.67 -1.49 -14.45
C LYS A 221 11.36 -1.88 -13.75
N VAL A 222 10.98 -1.22 -12.67
CA VAL A 222 9.73 -1.52 -11.96
C VAL A 222 8.51 -1.02 -12.75
N MET A 223 8.66 0.06 -13.53
CA MET A 223 7.59 0.58 -14.38
C MET A 223 7.15 -0.44 -15.44
N ILE A 224 8.05 -1.33 -15.87
CA ILE A 224 7.72 -2.43 -16.79
C ILE A 224 6.72 -3.39 -16.14
N LEU A 225 6.92 -3.75 -14.87
CA LEU A 225 5.99 -4.63 -14.14
C LEU A 225 4.63 -3.96 -13.90
N ILE A 226 4.65 -2.66 -13.60
CA ILE A 226 3.42 -1.84 -13.46
C ILE A 226 2.66 -1.82 -14.78
N ALA A 227 3.35 -1.54 -15.89
CA ALA A 227 2.76 -1.50 -17.22
C ALA A 227 2.20 -2.87 -17.63
N ALA A 228 2.95 -3.96 -17.38
CA ALA A 228 2.48 -5.32 -17.65
C ALA A 228 1.21 -5.66 -16.85
N GLY A 229 1.19 -5.36 -15.54
CA GLY A 229 0.01 -5.56 -14.71
C GLY A 229 -1.19 -4.74 -15.17
N LEU A 230 -0.97 -3.49 -15.61
CA LEU A 230 -2.02 -2.63 -16.13
C LEU A 230 -2.58 -3.16 -17.46
N VAL A 231 -1.71 -3.53 -18.41
CA VAL A 231 -2.13 -4.13 -19.70
C VAL A 231 -2.95 -5.39 -19.45
N LEU A 232 -2.50 -6.27 -18.55
CA LEU A 232 -3.24 -7.48 -18.18
C LEU A 232 -4.57 -7.18 -17.48
N ALA A 233 -4.69 -6.06 -16.76
CA ALA A 233 -5.92 -5.67 -16.08
C ALA A 233 -7.04 -5.18 -17.04
N PHE A 234 -6.64 -4.67 -18.20
CA PHE A 234 -7.55 -4.29 -19.29
C PHE A 234 -7.70 -5.40 -20.34
N ALA A 235 -6.82 -6.40 -20.34
CA ALA A 235 -6.91 -7.56 -21.20
C ALA A 235 -8.07 -8.49 -20.80
N GLY A 236 -8.43 -9.42 -21.69
CA GLY A 236 -9.32 -10.52 -21.33
C GLY A 236 -8.69 -11.47 -20.30
N PRO A 237 -9.44 -12.45 -19.79
CA PRO A 237 -8.91 -13.41 -18.82
C PRO A 237 -7.69 -14.15 -19.37
N VAL A 238 -6.62 -14.21 -18.58
CA VAL A 238 -5.38 -14.92 -18.95
C VAL A 238 -5.19 -16.08 -17.97
N LEU A 239 -5.09 -17.31 -18.49
CA LEU A 239 -4.92 -18.53 -17.67
C LEU A 239 -5.98 -18.63 -16.55
N GLN A 240 -7.25 -18.39 -16.88
CA GLN A 240 -8.38 -18.40 -15.94
C GLN A 240 -8.27 -17.35 -14.81
N THR A 241 -7.33 -16.41 -14.89
CA THR A 241 -7.22 -15.30 -13.93
C THR A 241 -8.12 -14.16 -14.38
N PRO A 242 -9.07 -13.70 -13.54
CA PRO A 242 -9.88 -12.52 -13.82
C PRO A 242 -8.98 -11.30 -14.05
N PRO A 243 -9.22 -10.48 -15.10
CA PRO A 243 -8.39 -9.32 -15.42
C PRO A 243 -8.18 -8.38 -14.24
N ILE A 244 -9.24 -8.14 -13.45
CA ILE A 244 -9.19 -7.24 -12.29
C ILE A 244 -8.10 -7.58 -11.28
N VAL A 245 -7.73 -8.86 -11.15
CA VAL A 245 -6.68 -9.30 -10.21
C VAL A 245 -5.32 -8.73 -10.60
N TRP A 246 -5.05 -8.55 -11.89
CA TRP A 246 -3.78 -7.99 -12.36
C TRP A 246 -3.60 -6.52 -11.96
N ALA A 247 -4.69 -5.80 -11.68
CA ALA A 247 -4.63 -4.45 -11.14
C ALA A 247 -4.02 -4.38 -9.74
N LEU A 248 -3.92 -5.50 -9.00
CA LEU A 248 -3.20 -5.54 -7.72
C LEU A 248 -1.72 -5.14 -7.87
N VAL A 249 -1.09 -5.41 -9.02
CA VAL A 249 0.33 -5.06 -9.28
C VAL A 249 0.56 -3.54 -9.36
N PRO A 250 -0.14 -2.78 -10.23
CA PRO A 250 -0.05 -1.34 -10.20
C PRO A 250 -0.53 -0.77 -8.87
N MET A 251 -1.58 -1.33 -8.24
CA MET A 251 -2.07 -0.85 -6.94
C MET A 251 -1.03 -0.98 -5.83
N LEU A 252 -0.32 -2.11 -5.75
CA LEU A 252 0.80 -2.31 -4.81
C LEU A 252 1.89 -1.26 -5.05
N SER A 253 2.25 -1.06 -6.32
CA SER A 253 3.32 -0.13 -6.69
C SER A 253 2.96 1.31 -6.36
N PHE A 254 1.74 1.75 -6.68
CA PHE A 254 1.24 3.05 -6.30
C PHE A 254 1.16 3.23 -4.78
N SER A 255 0.82 2.19 -4.02
CA SER A 255 0.86 2.26 -2.55
C SER A 255 2.26 2.53 -2.01
N VAL A 256 3.29 1.90 -2.59
CA VAL A 256 4.70 2.19 -2.31
C VAL A 256 5.06 3.63 -2.70
N LEU A 257 4.58 4.10 -3.86
CA LEU A 257 4.78 5.50 -4.28
C LEU A 257 4.13 6.48 -3.31
N ILE A 258 2.94 6.19 -2.78
CA ILE A 258 2.28 7.06 -1.80
C ILE A 258 3.09 7.13 -0.52
N GLY A 259 3.64 6.02 -0.04
CA GLY A 259 4.58 6.05 1.08
C GLY A 259 5.83 6.90 0.77
N LEU A 260 6.43 6.74 -0.42
CA LEU A 260 7.56 7.57 -0.85
C LEU A 260 7.21 9.05 -0.89
N GLY A 261 6.05 9.40 -1.43
CA GLY A 261 5.53 10.77 -1.47
C GLY A 261 5.26 11.33 -0.08
N THR A 262 4.78 10.51 0.85
CA THR A 262 4.58 10.90 2.26
C THR A 262 5.91 11.30 2.89
N GLN A 263 6.93 10.45 2.71
CA GLN A 263 8.28 10.75 3.19
C GLN A 263 8.87 11.98 2.48
N GLY A 264 8.63 12.12 1.16
CA GLY A 264 9.04 13.25 0.35
C GLY A 264 8.49 14.58 0.87
N LEU A 265 7.17 14.69 1.01
CA LEU A 265 6.50 15.89 1.51
C LEU A 265 6.94 16.24 2.94
N ALA A 266 7.13 15.24 3.80
CA ALA A 266 7.60 15.48 5.16
C ALA A 266 9.02 16.07 5.19
N LEU A 267 9.89 15.64 4.27
CA LEU A 267 11.29 16.06 4.19
C LEU A 267 11.56 17.23 3.24
N ALA A 268 10.56 17.68 2.48
CA ALA A 268 10.71 18.63 1.38
C ALA A 268 11.36 19.96 1.81
N GLY A 269 12.35 20.42 1.06
CA GLY A 269 13.01 21.71 1.27
C GLY A 269 12.46 22.82 0.36
N PRO A 270 13.04 24.03 0.45
CA PRO A 270 12.75 25.10 -0.51
C PRO A 270 13.01 24.72 -1.97
N ALA A 271 13.95 23.79 -2.21
CA ALA A 271 14.25 23.27 -3.56
C ALA A 271 13.08 22.50 -4.17
N ASP A 272 12.25 21.86 -3.33
CA ASP A 272 11.14 21.01 -3.77
C ASP A 272 9.84 21.81 -4.01
N ARG A 273 9.87 23.13 -3.82
CA ARG A 273 8.69 24.01 -3.85
C ARG A 273 7.87 23.88 -5.14
N LYS A 274 8.51 23.64 -6.28
CA LYS A 274 7.83 23.50 -7.58
C LYS A 274 7.00 22.22 -7.62
N TRP A 275 7.53 21.12 -7.11
CA TRP A 275 6.85 19.83 -7.03
C TRP A 275 5.67 19.88 -6.07
N ILE A 276 5.85 20.51 -4.91
CA ILE A 276 4.75 20.68 -3.93
C ILE A 276 3.66 21.60 -4.50
N LEU A 277 4.03 22.69 -5.19
CA LEU A 277 3.07 23.58 -5.84
C LEU A 277 2.26 22.85 -6.92
N PHE A 278 2.89 21.96 -7.68
CA PHE A 278 2.18 21.11 -8.64
C PHE A 278 1.17 20.19 -7.94
N CYS A 279 1.58 19.54 -6.84
CA CYS A 279 0.67 18.70 -6.05
C CYS A 279 -0.51 19.52 -5.48
N LEU A 280 -0.25 20.75 -5.03
CA LEU A 280 -1.28 21.67 -4.57
C LEU A 280 -2.24 22.06 -5.70
N ALA A 281 -1.72 22.39 -6.88
CA ALA A 281 -2.54 22.71 -8.05
C ALA A 281 -3.42 21.53 -8.48
N ALA A 282 -2.86 20.31 -8.47
CA ALA A 282 -3.61 19.09 -8.75
C ALA A 282 -4.73 18.85 -7.72
N ALA A 283 -4.43 19.03 -6.42
CA ALA A 283 -5.43 18.92 -5.36
C ALA A 283 -6.55 19.96 -5.50
N ALA A 284 -6.21 21.21 -5.82
CA ALA A 284 -7.17 22.29 -6.05
C ALA A 284 -8.05 22.00 -7.27
N ALA A 285 -7.47 21.53 -8.37
CA ALA A 285 -8.22 21.15 -9.57
C ALA A 285 -9.22 20.02 -9.28
N LEU A 286 -8.78 18.96 -8.60
CA LEU A 286 -9.67 17.84 -8.22
C LEU A 286 -10.75 18.28 -7.21
N ALA A 287 -10.43 19.18 -6.28
CA ALA A 287 -11.42 19.77 -5.38
C ALA A 287 -12.49 20.57 -6.15
N ILE A 288 -12.09 21.42 -7.10
CA ILE A 288 -13.04 22.19 -7.93
C ILE A 288 -13.91 21.25 -8.77
N LEU A 289 -13.31 20.26 -9.45
CA LEU A 289 -14.04 19.30 -10.26
C LEU A 289 -15.08 18.51 -9.45
N THR A 290 -14.71 18.07 -8.25
CA THR A 290 -15.62 17.34 -7.36
C THR A 290 -16.70 18.23 -6.74
N ILE A 291 -16.42 19.51 -6.45
CA ILE A 291 -17.43 20.49 -6.04
C ILE A 291 -18.44 20.70 -7.17
N LEU A 292 -17.98 20.91 -8.40
CA LEU A 292 -18.85 21.08 -9.58
C LEU A 292 -19.71 19.83 -9.84
N ALA A 293 -19.14 18.63 -9.66
CA ALA A 293 -19.89 17.38 -9.76
C ALA A 293 -20.92 17.24 -8.62
N ALA A 294 -20.57 17.65 -7.40
CA ALA A 294 -21.45 17.60 -6.23
C ALA A 294 -22.68 18.51 -6.35
N VAL A 295 -22.63 19.58 -7.15
CA VAL A 295 -23.82 20.39 -7.46
C VAL A 295 -24.89 19.55 -8.17
N LYS A 296 -24.49 18.61 -9.03
CA LYS A 296 -25.42 17.73 -9.77
C LYS A 296 -25.75 16.45 -9.02
N LEU A 297 -24.77 15.90 -8.30
CA LEU A 297 -24.85 14.60 -7.64
C LEU A 297 -24.26 14.69 -6.21
N PRO A 298 -24.96 15.36 -5.28
CA PRO A 298 -24.42 15.69 -3.95
C PRO A 298 -24.05 14.45 -3.14
N ASP A 299 -24.86 13.40 -3.20
CA ASP A 299 -24.64 12.17 -2.41
C ASP A 299 -23.41 11.38 -2.89
N ALA A 300 -23.08 11.45 -4.18
CA ALA A 300 -21.97 10.73 -4.76
C ALA A 300 -20.63 11.47 -4.61
N PHE A 301 -20.63 12.80 -4.72
CA PHE A 301 -19.39 13.60 -4.79
C PHE A 301 -19.15 14.50 -3.58
N GLY A 302 -20.13 14.68 -2.70
CA GLY A 302 -20.02 15.60 -1.55
C GLY A 302 -18.89 15.22 -0.58
N ILE A 303 -18.69 13.93 -0.32
CA ILE A 303 -17.57 13.45 0.51
C ILE A 303 -16.23 13.67 -0.22
N SER A 304 -16.17 13.34 -1.51
CA SER A 304 -14.97 13.53 -2.32
C SER A 304 -14.51 14.99 -2.37
N ALA A 305 -15.44 15.92 -2.52
CA ALA A 305 -15.17 17.35 -2.49
C ALA A 305 -14.53 17.80 -1.18
N LYS A 306 -15.07 17.33 -0.04
CA LYS A 306 -14.50 17.62 1.29
C LYS A 306 -13.09 17.04 1.45
N MET A 307 -12.86 15.79 0.99
CA MET A 307 -11.56 15.14 1.13
C MET A 307 -10.48 15.74 0.22
N TYR A 308 -10.81 16.17 -1.01
CA TYR A 308 -9.87 16.95 -1.82
C TYR A 308 -9.65 18.37 -1.27
N GLY A 309 -10.66 18.98 -0.67
CA GLY A 309 -10.49 20.21 0.11
C GLY A 309 -9.45 20.03 1.23
N LEU A 310 -9.56 18.95 2.00
CA LEU A 310 -8.57 18.58 3.02
C LEU A 310 -7.17 18.36 2.40
N ALA A 311 -7.07 17.64 1.29
CA ALA A 311 -5.80 17.42 0.58
C ALA A 311 -5.16 18.75 0.13
N CYS A 312 -5.97 19.68 -0.36
CA CYS A 312 -5.55 21.02 -0.77
C CYS A 312 -5.01 21.83 0.41
N VAL A 313 -5.75 21.90 1.52
CA VAL A 313 -5.32 22.60 2.75
C VAL A 313 -4.03 22.01 3.30
N LEU A 314 -3.93 20.69 3.35
CA LEU A 314 -2.75 19.99 3.85
C LEU A 314 -1.52 20.28 2.99
N THR A 315 -1.64 20.12 1.67
CA THR A 315 -0.53 20.33 0.74
C THR A 315 -0.14 21.81 0.68
N GLY A 316 -1.12 22.71 0.75
CA GLY A 316 -0.90 24.16 0.85
C GLY A 316 -0.12 24.53 2.10
N SER A 317 -0.49 23.97 3.25
CA SER A 317 0.23 24.17 4.52
C SER A 317 1.69 23.72 4.40
N ILE A 318 1.94 22.53 3.83
CA ILE A 318 3.30 22.03 3.61
C ILE A 318 4.07 22.94 2.64
N PHE A 319 3.43 23.41 1.57
CA PHE A 319 4.03 24.36 0.63
C PHE A 319 4.48 25.65 1.31
N PHE A 320 3.63 26.28 2.13
CA PHE A 320 3.99 27.51 2.83
C PHE A 320 5.12 27.29 3.84
N ILE A 321 5.12 26.17 4.58
CA ILE A 321 6.22 25.80 5.49
C ILE A 321 7.53 25.62 4.69
N ALA A 322 7.48 24.96 3.53
CA ALA A 322 8.65 24.76 2.67
C ALA A 322 9.14 26.07 2.03
N LYS A 323 8.23 26.93 1.58
CA LYS A 323 8.53 28.25 1.01
C LYS A 323 9.19 29.17 2.03
N ALA A 324 8.73 29.15 3.28
CA ALA A 324 9.31 29.91 4.38
C ALA A 324 10.68 29.36 4.86
N GLY A 325 11.11 28.19 4.37
CA GLY A 325 12.35 27.55 4.81
C GLY A 325 12.30 26.99 6.25
N CYS A 326 11.11 26.96 6.87
CA CYS A 326 10.93 26.47 8.23
C CYS A 326 11.18 24.96 8.30
N ARG A 327 12.06 24.53 9.22
CA ARG A 327 12.43 23.11 9.41
C ARG A 327 11.47 22.37 10.37
N TRP A 328 10.17 22.64 10.29
CA TRP A 328 9.16 22.05 11.18
C TRP A 328 8.77 20.63 10.75
N ARG A 329 9.74 19.72 10.77
CA ARG A 329 9.57 18.33 10.30
C ARG A 329 8.47 17.61 11.06
N LEU A 330 8.40 17.80 12.38
CA LEU A 330 7.37 17.16 13.22
C LEU A 330 5.96 17.61 12.80
N LEU A 331 5.75 18.92 12.61
CA LEU A 331 4.45 19.44 12.20
C LEU A 331 4.01 18.85 10.85
N ARG A 332 4.90 18.76 9.88
CA ARG A 332 4.58 18.16 8.57
C ARG A 332 4.18 16.69 8.69
N TRP A 333 4.89 15.92 9.53
CA TRP A 333 4.51 14.54 9.81
C TRP A 333 3.13 14.45 10.47
N VAL A 334 2.85 15.29 11.47
CA VAL A 334 1.53 15.33 12.12
C VAL A 334 0.44 15.67 11.11
N LEU A 335 0.63 16.69 10.27
CA LEU A 335 -0.33 17.08 9.23
C LEU A 335 -0.57 15.93 8.24
N LEU A 336 0.50 15.31 7.72
CA LEU A 336 0.41 14.19 6.78
C LEU A 336 -0.28 12.98 7.40
N CYS A 337 0.12 12.58 8.61
CA CYS A 337 -0.48 11.44 9.30
C CYS A 337 -1.95 11.68 9.63
N ALA A 338 -2.32 12.89 10.06
CA ALA A 338 -3.70 13.25 10.35
C ALA A 338 -4.55 13.24 9.07
N GLY A 339 -4.10 13.89 8.00
CA GLY A 339 -4.84 13.94 6.73
C GLY A 339 -5.02 12.56 6.10
N LEU A 340 -3.95 11.77 6.01
CA LEU A 340 -4.01 10.39 5.50
C LEU A 340 -4.87 9.49 6.38
N GLY A 341 -4.74 9.61 7.71
CA GLY A 341 -5.51 8.83 8.67
C GLY A 341 -7.02 9.12 8.60
N ILE A 342 -7.41 10.39 8.60
CA ILE A 342 -8.81 10.82 8.48
C ILE A 342 -9.42 10.30 7.18
N ASP A 343 -8.72 10.50 6.07
CA ASP A 343 -9.21 10.10 4.74
C ASP A 343 -9.37 8.57 4.62
N ILE A 344 -8.38 7.79 5.09
CA ILE A 344 -8.48 6.33 5.11
C ILE A 344 -9.60 5.86 6.05
N LEU A 345 -9.69 6.39 7.27
CA LEU A 345 -10.69 5.95 8.25
C LEU A 345 -12.11 6.21 7.78
N LEU A 346 -12.38 7.42 7.28
CA LEU A 346 -13.72 7.80 6.81
C LEU A 346 -14.04 7.16 5.46
N GLY A 347 -13.08 7.14 4.54
CA GLY A 347 -13.25 6.54 3.22
C GLY A 347 -13.45 5.03 3.29
N ALA A 348 -12.61 4.31 4.04
CA ALA A 348 -12.72 2.87 4.22
C ALA A 348 -14.05 2.50 4.88
N ARG A 349 -14.42 3.22 5.95
CA ARG A 349 -15.66 2.98 6.67
C ARG A 349 -16.88 3.12 5.76
N PHE A 350 -16.93 4.21 4.99
CA PHE A 350 -18.01 4.46 4.04
C PHE A 350 -18.13 3.34 2.98
N ILE A 351 -17.02 2.77 2.53
CA ILE A 351 -17.03 1.69 1.54
C ILE A 351 -17.49 0.37 2.17
N VAL A 352 -16.99 0.04 3.37
CA VAL A 352 -17.42 -1.17 4.08
C VAL A 352 -18.92 -1.10 4.39
N ASP A 353 -19.42 0.06 4.82
CA ASP A 353 -20.86 0.29 5.08
C ASP A 353 -21.74 0.18 3.83
N LYS A 354 -21.17 0.32 2.63
CA LYS A 354 -21.88 0.10 1.37
C LYS A 354 -21.88 -1.36 0.92
N ILE A 355 -20.95 -2.18 1.42
CA ILE A 355 -20.78 -3.58 1.00
C ILE A 355 -21.60 -4.53 1.89
N PHE A 356 -21.78 -4.22 3.17
CA PHE A 356 -22.43 -5.08 4.17
C PHE A 356 -23.72 -4.49 4.71
#